data_AF-A0A3D5J8B2-F1
#
_entry.id   AF-A0A3D5J8B2-F1
#
_cell.length_a   1.000
_cell.length_b   1.000
_cell.length_c   1.000
_cell.angle_alpha   90.00
_cell.angle_beta   90.00
_cell.angle_gamma   90.00
#
_symmetry.space_group_name_H-M   'P 1'
#
loop_
_entity.id
_entity.type
_entity.pdbx_description
1 polymer ?
#
loop_
_entity_poly.entity_id
_entity_poly.type
_entity_poly.pdbx_seq_one_letter_code
_entity_poly.pdbx_strand_id
1 'polypeptide(L)'
;NHSSIHLLREEVENLGKLLDCYAAVLVATGPLTSDALSESLQQLIGIGHLSFYDAIAPVVTTESINSQLAFRASRYGKGEADYLNCPFSQSQYEDFVAAILVADKVPMHQFEDIRPFEGCLPIEIMAKRGLDTLRFGPLKPVGLPHPETGEQFHAVVQLRQENALGTLYNLVGFQTKMTWTAQQQIFRTIPGLEEAEFVRLGSIHRNTFLNSPKLLTSRLQLRQEPRLFFAGQLTGVEGYTESTSMGLAAAYFLHYELQGNPLPELPSTTMMGGLIHYLTTTDPKQFQPMNANFGLLEPPKQRIPKPQRKAWLAERAMRELQQWRESCKLTTSLNTL
;
A
#
# COMPACT_ATOMS: atom_id res chain seq x y z
N ASN A 1 -2.50 29.38 -9.44
CA ASN A 1 -2.21 30.66 -8.76
C ASN A 1 -3.46 31.16 -8.06
N HIS A 2 -3.70 30.67 -6.84
CA HIS A 2 -4.79 31.14 -5.97
C HIS A 2 -4.24 32.23 -5.05
N SER A 3 -4.97 33.33 -4.84
CA SER A 3 -4.51 34.50 -4.06
C SER A 3 -4.18 34.16 -2.61
N SER A 4 -4.92 33.23 -2.01
CA SER A 4 -4.72 32.76 -0.63
C SER A 4 -3.62 31.70 -0.47
N ILE A 5 -2.88 31.35 -1.54
CA ILE A 5 -1.82 30.33 -1.50
C ILE A 5 -0.46 30.97 -1.78
N HIS A 6 0.41 30.94 -0.77
CA HIS A 6 1.80 31.35 -0.88
C HIS A 6 2.70 30.10 -0.96
N LEU A 7 3.53 30.02 -2.01
CA LEU A 7 4.47 28.92 -2.19
C LEU A 7 5.87 29.33 -1.69
N LEU A 8 6.35 28.60 -0.69
CA LEU A 8 7.75 28.67 -0.24
C LEU A 8 8.46 27.39 -0.68
N ARG A 9 9.64 27.53 -1.28
CA ARG A 9 10.44 26.41 -1.79
C ARG A 9 11.64 26.20 -0.87
N GLU A 10 11.38 25.57 0.26
CA GLU A 10 12.36 25.30 1.29
C GLU A 10 12.08 23.93 1.93
N GLU A 11 13.11 23.34 2.54
CA GLU A 11 12.93 22.18 3.39
C GLU A 11 12.40 22.64 4.75
N VAL A 12 11.33 21.99 5.22
CA VAL A 12 10.85 22.17 6.59
C VAL A 12 11.56 21.16 7.47
N GLU A 13 12.43 21.63 8.36
CA GLU A 13 13.23 20.77 9.24
C GLU A 13 12.66 20.66 10.66
N ASN A 14 11.84 21.62 11.11
CA ASN A 14 11.38 21.71 12.50
C ASN A 14 9.91 22.12 12.61
N LEU A 15 9.07 21.21 13.11
CA LEU A 15 7.63 21.46 13.29
C LEU A 15 7.29 22.39 14.45
N GLY A 16 8.12 22.42 15.50
CA GLY A 16 7.94 23.35 16.62
C GLY A 16 8.01 24.80 16.15
N LYS A 17 9.01 25.13 15.32
CA LYS A 17 9.13 26.47 14.71
C LYS A 17 7.89 26.86 13.89
N LEU A 18 7.32 25.92 13.14
CA LEU A 18 6.07 26.18 12.41
C LEU A 18 4.90 26.42 13.36
N LEU A 19 4.79 25.63 14.42
CA LEU A 19 3.72 25.79 15.43
C LEU A 19 3.84 27.08 16.26
N ASP A 20 5.02 27.70 16.31
CA ASP A 20 5.21 29.02 16.91
C ASP A 20 4.72 30.15 15.98
N CYS A 21 4.75 29.94 14.67
CA CYS A 21 4.39 30.95 13.66
C CYS A 21 2.96 30.81 13.13
N TYR A 22 2.38 29.61 13.17
CA TYR A 22 1.09 29.32 12.55
C TYR A 22 0.09 28.75 13.56
N ALA A 23 -1.17 29.14 13.42
CA ALA A 23 -2.26 28.67 14.28
C ALA A 23 -2.48 27.15 14.18
N ALA A 24 -2.21 26.56 13.01
CA ALA A 24 -2.24 25.14 12.78
C ALA A 24 -1.34 24.75 11.58
N VAL A 25 -0.90 23.50 11.55
CA VAL A 25 0.04 22.95 10.56
C VAL A 25 -0.49 21.62 10.03
N LEU A 26 -0.53 21.45 8.71
CA LEU A 26 -0.87 20.19 8.04
C LEU A 26 0.38 19.58 7.39
N VAL A 27 0.80 18.40 7.84
CA VAL A 27 1.97 17.68 7.31
C VAL A 27 1.52 16.65 6.28
N ALA A 28 2.02 16.78 5.04
CA ALA A 28 1.66 15.92 3.92
C ALA A 28 2.88 15.60 3.02
N THR A 29 4.03 15.29 3.62
CA THR A 29 5.31 15.11 2.91
C THR A 29 5.49 13.77 2.20
N GLY A 30 4.53 12.87 2.35
CA GLY A 30 4.52 11.58 1.65
C GLY A 30 5.54 10.57 2.19
N PRO A 31 5.90 9.54 1.40
CA PRO A 31 6.74 8.43 1.86
C PRO A 31 8.17 8.84 2.21
N LEU A 32 8.71 9.82 1.50
CA LEU A 32 10.11 10.26 1.56
C LEU A 32 10.24 11.54 2.40
N THR A 33 9.57 11.59 3.55
CA THR A 33 9.81 12.63 4.56
C THR A 33 11.30 12.72 4.86
N SER A 34 11.87 13.93 4.82
CA SER A 34 13.31 14.12 5.04
C SER A 34 13.75 13.68 6.43
N ASP A 35 15.05 13.44 6.60
CA ASP A 35 15.61 13.00 7.87
C ASP A 35 15.40 14.04 8.98
N ALA A 36 15.68 15.31 8.69
CA ALA A 36 15.50 16.41 9.64
C ALA A 36 14.03 16.51 10.11
N LEU A 37 13.07 16.45 9.19
CA LEU A 37 11.65 16.49 9.54
C LEU A 37 11.21 15.23 10.29
N SER A 38 11.75 14.06 9.92
CA SER A 38 11.50 12.80 10.62
C SER A 38 11.99 12.85 12.06
N GLU A 39 13.18 13.41 12.31
CA GLU A 39 13.71 13.62 13.65
C GLU A 39 12.85 14.60 14.46
N SER A 40 12.45 15.73 13.87
CA SER A 40 11.54 16.68 14.51
C SER A 40 10.20 16.04 14.87
N LEU A 41 9.66 15.18 13.99
CA LEU A 41 8.45 14.40 14.27
C LEU A 41 8.66 13.45 15.46
N GLN A 42 9.76 12.70 15.50
CA GLN A 42 10.06 11.77 16.59
C GLN A 42 10.20 12.48 17.94
N GLN A 43 10.77 13.68 17.96
CA GLN A 43 10.86 14.49 19.18
C GLN A 43 9.48 14.90 19.71
N LEU A 44 8.53 15.18 18.81
CA LEU A 44 7.16 15.57 19.18
C LEU A 44 6.30 14.38 19.62
N ILE A 45 6.37 13.25 18.90
CA ILE A 45 5.44 12.13 19.11
C ILE A 45 6.04 10.99 19.94
N GLY A 46 7.35 11.00 20.19
CA GLY A 46 8.10 9.94 20.85
C GLY A 46 8.75 8.95 19.87
N ILE A 47 9.91 8.42 20.26
CA ILE A 47 10.68 7.45 19.48
C ILE A 47 9.88 6.15 19.29
N GLY A 48 9.88 5.59 18.08
CA GLY A 48 9.22 4.32 17.76
C GLY A 48 7.76 4.42 17.30
N HIS A 49 7.28 5.62 16.95
CA HIS A 49 5.95 5.83 16.36
C HIS A 49 5.94 6.27 14.90
N LEU A 50 7.13 6.27 14.27
CA LEU A 50 7.30 6.27 12.83
C LEU A 50 7.70 4.86 12.38
N SER A 51 7.00 4.36 11.37
CA SER A 51 7.26 3.11 10.70
C SER A 51 7.74 3.38 9.27
N PHE A 52 8.49 2.45 8.68
CA PHE A 52 9.16 2.60 7.40
C PHE A 52 8.88 1.38 6.49
N TYR A 53 8.15 1.54 5.37
CA TYR A 53 7.95 0.41 4.42
C TYR A 53 7.51 0.73 2.97
N ASP A 54 8.37 0.48 1.98
CA ASP A 54 8.03 0.32 0.56
C ASP A 54 8.50 -1.03 0.05
N ALA A 55 7.78 -1.65 -0.88
CA ALA A 55 8.09 -2.96 -1.41
C ALA A 55 7.93 -3.01 -2.93
N ILE A 56 9.06 -3.02 -3.62
CA ILE A 56 9.13 -3.09 -5.08
C ILE A 56 9.45 -4.52 -5.49
N ALA A 57 8.65 -5.07 -6.39
CA ALA A 57 8.91 -6.35 -7.03
C ALA A 57 9.65 -6.17 -8.38
N PRO A 58 10.45 -7.16 -8.82
CA PRO A 58 11.16 -7.12 -10.09
C PRO A 58 10.22 -7.02 -11.30
N VAL A 59 10.73 -6.44 -12.38
CA VAL A 59 10.07 -6.34 -13.69
C VAL A 59 11.02 -6.84 -14.77
N VAL A 60 10.49 -7.66 -15.68
CA VAL A 60 11.22 -8.26 -16.80
C VAL A 60 10.63 -7.81 -18.15
N THR A 61 11.42 -7.89 -19.21
CA THR A 61 10.94 -7.66 -20.58
C THR A 61 10.16 -8.88 -21.09
N THR A 62 9.13 -8.66 -21.89
CA THR A 62 8.34 -9.75 -22.49
C THR A 62 9.17 -10.65 -23.41
N GLU A 63 10.10 -10.06 -24.16
CA GLU A 63 10.94 -10.77 -25.14
C GLU A 63 11.91 -11.75 -24.49
N SER A 64 12.27 -11.52 -23.23
CA SER A 64 13.15 -12.40 -22.45
C SER A 64 12.43 -13.57 -21.77
N ILE A 65 11.10 -13.63 -21.85
CA ILE A 65 10.29 -14.70 -21.25
C ILE A 65 10.18 -15.86 -22.25
N ASN A 66 10.59 -17.06 -21.84
CA ASN A 66 10.43 -18.26 -22.65
C ASN A 66 8.96 -18.72 -22.66
N SER A 67 8.29 -18.41 -23.78
CA SER A 67 6.87 -18.70 -24.03
C SER A 67 6.55 -20.18 -24.30
N GLN A 68 7.56 -21.04 -24.42
CA GLN A 68 7.34 -22.49 -24.48
C GLN A 68 7.07 -23.09 -23.09
N LEU A 69 7.56 -22.43 -22.04
CA LEU A 69 7.36 -22.85 -20.65
C LEU A 69 6.29 -22.01 -19.95
N ALA A 70 6.31 -20.69 -20.17
CA ALA A 70 5.34 -19.77 -19.59
C ALA A 70 4.02 -19.80 -20.38
N PHE A 71 2.89 -19.88 -19.68
CA PHE A 71 1.57 -19.93 -20.31
C PHE A 71 0.63 -18.82 -19.83
N ARG A 72 -0.25 -18.35 -20.71
CA ARG A 72 -1.28 -17.36 -20.37
C ARG A 72 -2.49 -18.03 -19.76
N ALA A 73 -2.84 -17.62 -18.54
CA ALA A 73 -4.04 -18.10 -17.86
C ALA A 73 -4.43 -17.19 -16.70
N SER A 74 -5.74 -17.03 -16.50
CA SER A 74 -6.33 -16.45 -15.29
C SER A 74 -6.88 -17.57 -14.40
N ARG A 75 -6.86 -17.36 -13.08
CA ARG A 75 -7.34 -18.37 -12.13
C ARG A 75 -8.81 -18.73 -12.42
N TYR A 76 -9.08 -20.03 -12.52
CA TYR A 76 -10.40 -20.59 -12.83
C TYR A 76 -11.01 -20.13 -14.17
N GLY A 77 -10.19 -19.63 -15.10
CA GLY A 77 -10.64 -19.16 -16.40
C GLY A 77 -11.57 -17.94 -16.34
N LYS A 78 -11.53 -17.14 -15.26
CA LYS A 78 -12.36 -15.93 -15.12
C LYS A 78 -11.56 -14.67 -15.45
N GLY A 79 -11.96 -13.96 -16.50
CA GLY A 79 -11.40 -12.67 -16.93
C GLY A 79 -10.56 -12.76 -18.21
N GLU A 80 -10.09 -11.61 -18.71
CA GLU A 80 -9.04 -11.57 -19.73
C GLU A 80 -7.73 -12.12 -19.14
N ALA A 81 -6.90 -12.77 -19.97
CA ALA A 81 -5.71 -13.49 -19.53
C ALA A 81 -4.52 -12.53 -19.28
N ASP A 82 -4.64 -11.69 -18.26
CA ASP A 82 -3.69 -10.62 -17.94
C ASP A 82 -2.37 -11.11 -17.30
N TYR A 83 -2.26 -12.42 -17.08
CA TYR A 83 -1.13 -13.05 -16.41
C TYR A 83 -0.43 -14.07 -17.30
N LEU A 84 0.90 -14.00 -17.32
CA LEU A 84 1.77 -15.13 -17.69
C LEU A 84 2.08 -15.94 -16.43
N ASN A 85 2.18 -17.25 -16.58
CA ASN A 85 2.36 -18.18 -15.47
C ASN A 85 3.59 -19.05 -15.76
N CYS A 86 4.56 -18.99 -14.86
CA CYS A 86 5.81 -19.75 -14.91
C CYS A 86 5.70 -20.93 -13.93
N PRO A 87 5.50 -22.17 -14.43
CA PRO A 87 5.25 -23.32 -13.59
C PRO A 87 6.54 -23.90 -12.99
N PHE A 88 6.42 -24.44 -11.79
CA PHE A 88 7.46 -25.21 -11.12
C PHE A 88 7.06 -26.68 -10.97
N SER A 89 7.99 -27.58 -11.25
CA SER A 89 7.98 -28.92 -10.66
C SER A 89 8.35 -28.86 -9.17
N GLN A 90 8.13 -29.96 -8.44
CA GLN A 90 8.46 -30.01 -7.02
C GLN A 90 9.95 -29.77 -6.73
N SER A 91 10.85 -30.45 -7.44
CA SER A 91 12.30 -30.31 -7.22
C SER A 91 12.78 -28.89 -7.52
N GLN A 92 12.34 -28.31 -8.65
CA GLN A 92 12.70 -26.94 -9.00
C GLN A 92 12.21 -25.93 -7.94
N TYR A 93 11.03 -26.15 -7.36
CA TYR A 93 10.51 -25.28 -6.28
C TYR A 93 11.35 -25.40 -5.00
N GLU A 94 11.70 -26.62 -4.61
CA GLU A 94 12.53 -26.88 -3.43
C GLU A 94 13.92 -26.23 -3.58
N ASP A 95 14.55 -26.37 -4.75
CA ASP A 95 15.83 -25.73 -5.07
C ASP A 95 15.72 -24.20 -5.06
N PHE A 96 14.64 -23.66 -5.62
CA PHE A 96 14.37 -22.22 -5.64
C PHE A 96 14.20 -21.64 -4.23
N VAL A 97 13.43 -22.32 -3.36
CA VAL A 97 13.27 -21.92 -1.96
C VAL A 97 14.60 -22.00 -1.21
N ALA A 98 15.37 -23.07 -1.41
CA ALA A 98 16.68 -23.22 -0.79
C ALA A 98 17.64 -22.09 -1.19
N ALA A 99 17.66 -21.71 -2.48
CA ALA A 99 18.47 -20.60 -2.99
C ALA A 99 18.08 -19.26 -2.35
N ILE A 100 16.78 -18.96 -2.23
CA ILE A 100 16.29 -17.74 -1.55
C ILE A 100 16.77 -17.68 -0.09
N LEU A 101 16.71 -18.80 0.63
CA LEU A 101 17.05 -18.84 2.05
C LEU A 101 18.51 -18.45 2.31
N VAL A 102 19.43 -18.91 1.45
CA VAL A 102 20.87 -18.66 1.55
C VAL A 102 21.34 -17.41 0.84
N ALA A 103 20.48 -16.74 0.06
CA ALA A 103 20.81 -15.56 -0.71
C ALA A 103 21.38 -14.41 0.15
N ASP A 104 22.35 -13.70 -0.43
CA ASP A 104 22.88 -12.44 0.10
C ASP A 104 21.78 -11.38 0.14
N LYS A 105 21.74 -10.63 1.24
CA LYS A 105 20.70 -9.62 1.52
C LYS A 105 21.35 -8.29 1.84
N VAL A 106 20.68 -7.21 1.44
CA VAL A 106 21.06 -5.86 1.86
C VAL A 106 20.85 -5.76 3.38
N PRO A 107 21.86 -5.34 4.16
CA PRO A 107 21.75 -5.24 5.61
C PRO A 107 20.69 -4.20 6.01
N MET A 108 19.98 -4.48 7.10
CA MET A 108 19.05 -3.52 7.69
C MET A 108 19.84 -2.41 8.40
N HIS A 109 19.49 -1.15 8.18
CA HIS A 109 19.95 -0.09 9.07
C HIS A 109 19.31 -0.28 10.47
N GLN A 110 20.00 0.11 11.54
CA GLN A 110 19.63 -0.17 12.96
C GLN A 110 18.22 0.30 13.38
N PHE A 111 17.56 1.11 12.56
CA PHE A 111 16.24 1.69 12.77
C PHE A 111 15.12 0.94 12.01
N GLU A 112 15.46 -0.09 11.23
CA GLU A 112 14.52 -0.93 10.45
C GLU A 112 14.00 -2.13 11.25
N ASP A 113 13.81 -1.99 12.56
CA ASP A 113 13.18 -3.05 13.36
C ASP A 113 11.66 -3.03 13.14
N ILE A 114 11.21 -3.63 12.03
CA ILE A 114 9.78 -3.63 11.66
C ILE A 114 9.34 -5.01 11.17
N ARG A 115 8.29 -5.51 11.84
CA ARG A 115 7.45 -6.63 11.40
C ARG A 115 6.87 -6.30 10.01
N PRO A 116 7.27 -7.00 8.94
CA PRO A 116 6.83 -6.66 7.58
C PRO A 116 5.31 -6.78 7.45
N PHE A 117 4.69 -5.91 6.65
CA PHE A 117 3.28 -6.03 6.26
C PHE A 117 3.05 -7.40 5.61
N GLU A 118 2.04 -8.15 6.08
CA GLU A 118 1.76 -9.50 5.56
C GLU A 118 1.51 -9.53 4.05
N GLY A 119 0.95 -8.44 3.47
CA GLY A 119 0.71 -8.32 2.04
C GLY A 119 1.93 -7.93 1.19
N CYS A 120 3.00 -7.43 1.82
CA CYS A 120 4.25 -7.00 1.15
C CYS A 120 5.49 -7.61 1.81
N LEU A 121 5.36 -8.79 2.42
CA LEU A 121 6.48 -9.50 3.04
C LEU A 121 7.57 -9.80 1.99
N PRO A 122 8.86 -9.57 2.29
CA PRO A 122 9.93 -9.99 1.40
C PRO A 122 9.85 -11.50 1.15
N ILE A 123 10.05 -11.95 -0.08
CA ILE A 123 9.93 -13.36 -0.47
C ILE A 123 10.83 -14.27 0.39
N GLU A 124 12.00 -13.79 0.79
CA GLU A 124 12.94 -14.49 1.67
C GLU A 124 12.46 -14.61 3.12
N ILE A 125 11.62 -13.69 3.60
CA ILE A 125 10.99 -13.80 4.92
C ILE A 125 9.84 -14.80 4.86
N MET A 126 9.07 -14.82 3.78
CA MET A 126 8.04 -15.83 3.57
C MET A 126 8.66 -17.23 3.50
N ALA A 127 9.73 -17.41 2.72
CA ALA A 127 10.45 -18.68 2.63
C ALA A 127 10.95 -19.19 4.00
N LYS A 128 11.43 -18.29 4.88
CA LYS A 128 11.87 -18.65 6.24
C LYS A 128 10.76 -19.19 7.14
N ARG A 129 9.49 -18.86 6.86
CA ARG A 129 8.35 -19.32 7.66
C ARG A 129 7.98 -20.79 7.37
N GLY A 130 8.49 -21.36 6.29
CA GLY A 130 8.32 -22.76 5.94
C GLY A 130 8.39 -22.99 4.44
N LEU A 131 8.76 -24.22 4.06
CA LEU A 131 8.90 -24.64 2.67
C LEU A 131 7.63 -24.38 1.85
N ASP A 132 6.45 -24.58 2.45
CA ASP A 132 5.16 -24.41 1.76
C ASP A 132 4.58 -22.99 1.80
N THR A 133 5.22 -22.06 2.52
CA THR A 133 4.65 -20.72 2.72
C THR A 133 4.44 -19.99 1.40
N LEU A 134 5.40 -20.07 0.46
CA LEU A 134 5.26 -19.46 -0.85
C LEU A 134 4.16 -20.13 -1.69
N ARG A 135 4.09 -21.46 -1.68
CA ARG A 135 3.08 -22.27 -2.38
C ARG A 135 1.64 -22.05 -1.87
N PHE A 136 1.47 -21.62 -0.62
CA PHE A 136 0.16 -21.20 -0.12
C PHE A 136 -0.12 -19.69 -0.26
N GLY A 137 0.92 -18.90 -0.54
CA GLY A 137 0.85 -17.46 -0.79
C GLY A 137 1.03 -17.12 -2.27
N PRO A 138 2.09 -16.37 -2.66
CA PRO A 138 2.23 -15.80 -3.99
C PRO A 138 2.45 -16.84 -5.09
N LEU A 139 2.98 -18.03 -4.76
CA LEU A 139 3.29 -19.10 -5.71
C LEU A 139 2.19 -20.17 -5.81
N LYS A 140 0.98 -19.87 -5.34
CA LYS A 140 -0.12 -20.83 -5.28
C LYS A 140 -0.54 -21.32 -6.68
N PRO A 141 -0.55 -22.63 -6.98
CA PRO A 141 -0.95 -23.14 -8.29
C PRO A 141 -2.47 -23.26 -8.48
N VAL A 142 -3.26 -23.11 -7.40
CA VAL A 142 -4.71 -23.42 -7.42
C VAL A 142 -5.47 -22.59 -8.46
N GLY A 143 -6.21 -23.29 -9.31
CA GLY A 143 -7.00 -22.69 -10.39
C GLY A 143 -6.19 -22.34 -11.64
N LEU A 144 -4.95 -22.82 -11.75
CA LEU A 144 -4.06 -22.61 -12.90
C LEU A 144 -3.58 -23.94 -13.51
N PRO A 145 -4.48 -24.83 -13.99
CA PRO A 145 -4.04 -25.91 -14.86
C PRO A 145 -3.40 -25.34 -16.13
N HIS A 146 -2.51 -26.11 -16.76
CA HIS A 146 -2.06 -25.79 -18.11
C HIS A 146 -3.28 -25.72 -19.06
N PRO A 147 -3.44 -24.69 -19.89
CA PRO A 147 -4.65 -24.48 -20.70
C PRO A 147 -4.90 -25.58 -21.72
N GLU A 148 -3.84 -26.17 -22.29
CA GLU A 148 -3.95 -27.23 -23.29
C GLU A 148 -3.91 -28.65 -22.70
N THR A 149 -2.95 -28.95 -21.83
CA THR A 149 -2.73 -30.31 -21.28
C THR A 149 -3.55 -30.59 -20.02
N GLY A 150 -4.06 -29.57 -19.33
CA GLY A 150 -4.75 -29.71 -18.05
C GLY A 150 -3.83 -30.05 -16.87
N GLU A 151 -2.51 -30.09 -17.09
CA GLU A 151 -1.50 -30.43 -16.08
C GLU A 151 -1.57 -29.52 -14.85
N GLN A 152 -1.33 -30.09 -13.67
CA GLN A 152 -1.25 -29.38 -12.40
C GLN A 152 0.21 -29.19 -12.00
N PHE A 153 0.54 -28.03 -11.47
CA PHE A 153 1.91 -27.68 -11.08
C PHE A 153 2.08 -27.66 -9.57
N HIS A 154 3.32 -27.86 -9.10
CA HIS A 154 3.63 -27.79 -7.68
C HIS A 154 3.52 -26.34 -7.16
N ALA A 155 4.03 -25.39 -7.93
CA ALA A 155 3.97 -23.96 -7.67
C ALA A 155 3.94 -23.18 -9.00
N VAL A 156 3.49 -21.93 -8.97
CA VAL A 156 3.40 -21.08 -10.18
C VAL A 156 3.77 -19.64 -9.83
N VAL A 157 4.73 -19.06 -10.54
CA VAL A 157 4.99 -17.61 -10.48
C VAL A 157 4.09 -16.92 -11.49
N GLN A 158 3.32 -15.93 -11.03
CA GLN A 158 2.49 -15.12 -11.90
C GLN A 158 3.22 -13.83 -12.27
N LEU A 159 3.19 -13.50 -13.56
CA LEU A 159 3.71 -12.25 -14.10
C LEU A 159 2.53 -11.41 -14.56
N ARG A 160 2.39 -10.20 -14.02
CA ARG A 160 1.32 -9.25 -14.39
C ARG A 160 1.85 -8.26 -15.41
N GLN A 161 1.07 -7.98 -16.44
CA GLN A 161 1.38 -6.93 -17.39
C GLN A 161 1.50 -5.57 -16.68
N GLU A 162 2.65 -4.90 -16.85
CA GLU A 162 2.97 -3.65 -16.14
C GLU A 162 2.63 -2.41 -17.00
N ASN A 163 2.68 -2.53 -18.33
CA ASN A 163 2.39 -1.43 -19.24
C ASN A 163 1.32 -1.81 -20.29
N ALA A 164 0.64 -0.81 -20.84
CA ALA A 164 -0.43 -1.02 -21.82
C ALA A 164 0.05 -1.75 -23.10
N LEU A 165 1.33 -1.59 -23.47
CA LEU A 165 1.92 -2.24 -24.64
C LEU A 165 2.24 -3.72 -24.43
N GLY A 166 2.21 -4.22 -23.19
CA GLY A 166 2.53 -5.61 -22.89
C GLY A 166 3.99 -5.98 -23.11
N THR A 167 4.90 -5.00 -23.06
CA THR A 167 6.35 -5.21 -23.22
C THR A 167 7.07 -5.43 -21.90
N LEU A 168 6.40 -5.16 -20.77
CA LEU A 168 6.94 -5.29 -19.42
C LEU A 168 6.01 -6.11 -18.52
N TYR A 169 6.60 -6.99 -17.73
CA TYR A 169 5.89 -7.87 -16.82
C TYR A 169 6.49 -7.82 -15.40
N ASN A 170 5.64 -7.57 -14.42
CA ASN A 170 5.98 -7.55 -13.00
C ASN A 170 5.84 -8.94 -12.37
N LEU A 171 6.82 -9.36 -11.57
CA LEU A 171 6.77 -10.62 -10.80
C LEU A 171 5.88 -10.41 -9.56
N VAL A 172 4.70 -11.04 -9.55
CA VAL A 172 3.69 -10.79 -8.51
C VAL A 172 4.10 -11.40 -7.17
N GLY A 173 4.22 -10.57 -6.13
CA GLY A 173 4.56 -11.02 -4.78
C GLY A 173 6.05 -11.27 -4.54
N PHE A 174 6.92 -10.73 -5.41
CA PHE A 174 8.37 -10.92 -5.39
C PHE A 174 9.15 -9.72 -4.81
N GLN A 175 8.51 -8.89 -3.99
CA GLN A 175 9.23 -7.91 -3.18
C GLN A 175 10.33 -8.59 -2.34
N THR A 176 11.51 -7.97 -2.25
CA THR A 176 12.71 -8.62 -1.67
C THR A 176 13.77 -7.61 -1.22
N LYS A 177 14.58 -8.00 -0.21
CA LYS A 177 15.85 -7.36 0.19
C LYS A 177 17.08 -8.09 -0.33
N MET A 178 16.93 -9.14 -1.14
CA MET A 178 18.08 -9.83 -1.76
C MET A 178 18.93 -8.81 -2.55
N THR A 179 20.24 -8.98 -2.54
CA THR A 179 21.11 -8.14 -3.39
C THR A 179 20.72 -8.30 -4.85
N TRP A 180 20.94 -7.26 -5.66
CA TRP A 180 20.60 -7.30 -7.08
C TRP A 180 21.25 -8.48 -7.82
N THR A 181 22.49 -8.81 -7.47
CA THR A 181 23.19 -9.99 -8.00
C THR A 181 22.47 -11.29 -7.63
N ALA A 182 22.08 -11.45 -6.36
CA ALA A 182 21.34 -12.64 -5.91
C ALA A 182 19.97 -12.73 -6.59
N GLN A 183 19.25 -11.62 -6.75
CA GLN A 183 17.99 -11.57 -7.48
C GLN A 183 18.14 -12.05 -8.92
N GLN A 184 19.11 -11.52 -9.66
CA GLN A 184 19.35 -11.93 -11.05
C GLN A 184 19.71 -13.41 -11.18
N GLN A 185 20.51 -13.95 -10.25
CA GLN A 185 20.90 -15.36 -10.25
C GLN A 185 19.71 -16.28 -9.93
N ILE A 186 18.97 -15.96 -8.87
CA ILE A 186 17.90 -16.81 -8.32
C ILE A 186 16.64 -16.71 -9.17
N PHE A 187 16.23 -15.52 -9.60
CA PHE A 187 15.01 -15.38 -10.40
C PHE A 187 15.15 -15.94 -11.82
N ARG A 188 16.38 -16.11 -12.33
CA ARG A 188 16.63 -16.86 -13.56
C ARG A 188 16.53 -18.38 -13.40
N THR A 189 16.40 -18.91 -12.19
CA THR A 189 16.08 -20.34 -12.02
C THR A 189 14.58 -20.62 -12.08
N ILE A 190 13.75 -19.59 -12.23
CA ILE A 190 12.30 -19.75 -12.45
C ILE A 190 12.10 -20.26 -13.88
N PRO A 191 11.40 -21.39 -14.08
CA PRO A 191 11.15 -21.92 -15.42
C PRO A 191 10.40 -20.90 -16.29
N GLY A 192 10.96 -20.57 -17.44
CA GLY A 192 10.45 -19.52 -18.32
C GLY A 192 11.18 -18.18 -18.20
N LEU A 193 12.05 -18.00 -17.20
CA LEU A 193 12.81 -16.76 -16.94
C LEU A 193 14.32 -16.98 -16.99
N GLU A 194 14.79 -18.08 -17.59
CA GLU A 194 16.21 -18.45 -17.63
C GLU A 194 17.09 -17.34 -18.23
N GLU A 195 16.59 -16.71 -19.29
CA GLU A 195 17.24 -15.61 -20.00
C GLU A 195 16.64 -14.24 -19.66
N ALA A 196 15.92 -14.13 -18.53
CA ALA A 196 15.18 -12.93 -18.19
C ALA A 196 16.06 -11.68 -18.13
N GLU A 197 15.60 -10.62 -18.79
CA GLU A 197 16.17 -9.29 -18.75
C GLU A 197 15.39 -8.42 -17.75
N PHE A 198 16.02 -8.09 -16.63
CA PHE A 198 15.41 -7.28 -15.59
C PHE A 198 15.58 -5.79 -15.90
N VAL A 199 14.47 -5.11 -16.21
CA VAL A 199 14.45 -3.64 -16.35
C VAL A 199 14.38 -2.93 -15.00
N ARG A 200 13.88 -3.64 -13.98
CA ARG A 200 13.82 -3.18 -12.59
C ARG A 200 13.98 -4.38 -11.67
N LEU A 201 14.88 -4.28 -10.70
CA LEU A 201 15.02 -5.29 -9.65
C LEU A 201 14.18 -4.90 -8.43
N GLY A 202 13.86 -5.89 -7.62
CA GLY A 202 13.12 -5.69 -6.38
C GLY A 202 13.97 -4.96 -5.35
N SER A 203 13.29 -4.24 -4.47
CA SER A 203 13.92 -3.50 -3.39
C SER A 203 12.87 -3.20 -2.34
N ILE A 204 13.29 -3.09 -1.10
CA ILE A 204 12.43 -2.61 -0.03
C ILE A 204 13.01 -1.29 0.46
N HIS A 205 12.25 -0.22 0.28
CA HIS A 205 12.67 1.12 0.69
C HIS A 205 11.95 1.55 1.96
N ARG A 206 12.41 2.68 2.50
CA ARG A 206 11.83 3.37 3.64
C ARG A 206 10.60 4.19 3.15
N ASN A 207 9.37 3.80 3.48
CA ASN A 207 8.22 4.72 3.44
C ASN A 207 7.81 5.10 4.84
N THR A 208 7.99 6.37 5.19
CA THR A 208 7.62 6.92 6.48
C THR A 208 6.10 6.98 6.64
N PHE A 209 5.57 6.37 7.70
CA PHE A 209 4.18 6.56 8.14
C PHE A 209 4.06 6.54 9.66
N LEU A 210 3.05 7.22 10.17
CA LEU A 210 2.75 7.31 11.60
C LEU A 210 2.06 6.04 12.11
N ASN A 211 2.28 5.68 13.38
CA ASN A 211 1.36 4.79 14.08
C ASN A 211 0.03 5.52 14.38
N SER A 212 -0.76 5.71 13.34
CA SER A 212 -1.99 6.53 13.37
C SER A 212 -3.00 6.10 14.42
N PRO A 213 -3.22 4.80 14.71
CA PRO A 213 -4.18 4.44 15.76
C PRO A 213 -3.75 4.91 17.14
N LYS A 214 -2.44 4.99 17.38
CA LYS A 214 -1.90 5.53 18.63
C LYS A 214 -1.88 7.05 18.63
N LEU A 215 -1.55 7.68 17.51
CA LEU A 215 -1.17 9.09 17.45
C LEU A 215 -2.31 10.02 17.01
N LEU A 216 -3.16 9.59 16.08
CA LEU A 216 -4.12 10.44 15.41
C LEU A 216 -5.55 10.25 15.95
N THR A 217 -6.31 11.33 15.94
CA THR A 217 -7.78 11.29 16.08
C THR A 217 -8.43 10.94 14.74
N SER A 218 -9.73 10.63 14.77
CA SER A 218 -10.62 10.51 13.61
C SER A 218 -10.69 11.75 12.72
N ARG A 219 -10.12 12.88 13.16
CA ARG A 219 -10.05 14.14 12.41
C ARG A 219 -8.64 14.36 11.81
N LEU A 220 -7.81 13.32 11.82
CA LEU A 220 -6.41 13.31 11.35
C LEU A 220 -5.50 14.30 12.09
N GLN A 221 -5.88 14.64 13.32
CA GLN A 221 -5.18 15.55 14.22
C GLN A 221 -4.32 14.75 15.20
N LEU A 222 -3.14 15.25 15.54
CA LEU A 222 -2.28 14.65 16.55
C LEU A 222 -2.93 14.80 17.93
N ARG A 223 -3.06 13.69 18.67
CA ARG A 223 -3.71 13.67 19.99
C ARG A 223 -3.00 14.54 21.03
N GLN A 224 -1.67 14.61 20.96
CA GLN A 224 -0.84 15.34 21.94
C GLN A 224 -0.63 16.82 21.58
N GLU A 225 -0.84 17.19 20.32
CA GLU A 225 -0.72 18.58 19.84
C GLU A 225 -1.84 18.84 18.81
N PRO A 226 -3.02 19.31 19.26
CA PRO A 226 -4.19 19.51 18.41
C PRO A 226 -3.97 20.51 17.26
N ARG A 227 -2.94 21.35 17.29
CA ARG A 227 -2.65 22.25 16.16
C ARG A 227 -1.99 21.53 14.97
N LEU A 228 -1.56 20.29 15.14
CA LEU A 228 -0.87 19.51 14.12
C LEU A 228 -1.79 18.46 13.49
N PHE A 229 -1.90 18.51 12.16
CA PHE A 229 -2.69 17.59 11.35
C PHE A 229 -1.78 16.83 10.39
N PHE A 230 -2.23 15.66 9.95
CA PHE A 230 -1.50 14.81 9.04
C PHE A 230 -2.38 14.35 7.88
N ALA A 231 -1.79 14.23 6.69
CA ALA A 231 -2.46 13.75 5.50
C ALA A 231 -1.52 12.99 4.56
N GLY A 232 -2.10 12.37 3.54
CA GLY A 232 -1.37 11.58 2.58
C GLY A 232 -0.83 10.29 3.16
N GLN A 233 0.13 9.68 2.47
CA GLN A 233 0.73 8.41 2.87
C GLN A 233 1.30 8.39 4.30
N LEU A 234 1.71 9.55 4.82
CA LEU A 234 2.25 9.68 6.17
C LEU A 234 1.23 9.26 7.25
N THR A 235 -0.08 9.32 6.97
CA THR A 235 -1.11 8.81 7.89
C THR A 235 -1.26 7.28 7.84
N GLY A 236 -0.58 6.59 6.92
CA GLY A 236 -0.74 5.16 6.69
C GLY A 236 -1.83 4.81 5.69
N VAL A 237 -2.19 5.71 4.77
CA VAL A 237 -2.92 5.31 3.55
C VAL A 237 -1.95 4.98 2.42
N GLU A 238 -2.38 4.15 1.47
CA GLU A 238 -1.60 3.81 0.29
C GLU A 238 -2.40 4.11 -0.97
N GLY A 239 -1.76 4.79 -1.93
CA GLY A 239 -2.37 5.20 -3.20
C GLY A 239 -2.60 6.71 -3.30
N TYR A 240 -2.61 7.21 -4.55
CA TYR A 240 -2.77 8.63 -4.85
C TYR A 240 -4.18 9.14 -4.48
N THR A 241 -5.21 8.34 -4.75
CA THR A 241 -6.61 8.70 -4.47
C THR A 241 -6.86 8.77 -2.98
N GLU A 242 -6.34 7.82 -2.23
CA GLU A 242 -6.43 7.73 -0.77
C GLU A 242 -5.66 8.88 -0.12
N SER A 243 -4.45 9.15 -0.60
CA SER A 243 -3.64 10.29 -0.12
C SER A 243 -4.34 11.62 -0.35
N THR A 244 -4.91 11.81 -1.55
CA THR A 244 -5.70 13.01 -1.89
C THR A 244 -6.94 13.12 -1.01
N SER A 245 -7.62 11.99 -0.74
CA SER A 245 -8.80 11.94 0.12
C SER A 245 -8.47 12.32 1.56
N MET A 246 -7.35 11.84 2.11
CA MET A 246 -6.89 12.24 3.45
C MET A 246 -6.50 13.72 3.49
N GLY A 247 -5.85 14.24 2.43
CA GLY A 247 -5.55 15.67 2.29
C GLY A 247 -6.81 16.53 2.31
N LEU A 248 -7.82 16.14 1.55
CA LEU A 248 -9.11 16.83 1.53
C LEU A 248 -9.80 16.79 2.89
N ALA A 249 -9.88 15.61 3.52
CA ALA A 249 -10.51 15.46 4.83
C ALA A 249 -9.79 16.30 5.91
N ALA A 250 -8.47 16.21 5.99
CA ALA A 250 -7.67 16.98 6.95
C ALA A 250 -7.83 18.49 6.72
N ALA A 251 -7.84 18.96 5.47
CA ALA A 251 -8.06 20.36 5.15
C ALA A 251 -9.46 20.85 5.57
N TYR A 252 -10.51 20.06 5.36
CA TYR A 252 -11.85 20.38 5.85
C TYR A 252 -11.91 20.45 7.37
N PHE A 253 -11.36 19.46 8.08
CA PHE A 253 -11.33 19.48 9.54
C PHE A 253 -10.56 20.68 10.06
N LEU A 254 -9.36 20.93 9.53
CA LEU A 254 -8.51 22.07 9.87
C LEU A 254 -9.23 23.41 9.67
N HIS A 255 -9.84 23.61 8.50
CA HIS A 255 -10.52 24.86 8.15
C HIS A 255 -11.65 25.19 9.14
N TYR A 256 -12.51 24.21 9.41
CA TYR A 256 -13.65 24.38 10.29
C TYR A 256 -13.26 24.44 11.78
N GLU A 257 -12.16 23.78 12.16
CA GLU A 257 -11.56 23.92 13.49
C GLU A 257 -11.10 25.36 13.74
N LEU A 258 -10.38 25.95 12.78
CA LEU A 258 -9.91 27.34 12.87
C LEU A 258 -11.04 28.38 12.92
N GLN A 259 -12.22 28.02 12.41
CA GLN A 259 -13.42 28.85 12.51
C GLN A 259 -14.21 28.68 13.81
N GLY A 260 -13.77 27.78 14.70
CA GLY A 260 -14.50 27.44 15.93
C GLY A 260 -15.79 26.66 15.71
N ASN A 261 -15.97 26.08 14.52
CA ASN A 261 -17.17 25.32 14.11
C ASN A 261 -16.78 23.91 13.67
N PRO A 262 -16.27 23.06 14.58
CA PRO A 262 -15.74 21.75 14.23
C PRO A 262 -16.76 20.86 13.48
N LEU A 263 -16.37 20.34 12.32
CA LEU A 263 -17.17 19.32 11.61
C LEU A 263 -17.25 18.00 12.39
N PRO A 264 -18.40 17.30 12.37
CA PRO A 264 -18.50 15.93 12.85
C PRO A 264 -17.60 14.98 12.06
N GLU A 265 -17.28 13.83 12.63
CA GLU A 265 -16.46 12.80 11.97
C GLU A 265 -17.12 12.27 10.69
N LEU A 266 -16.30 11.86 9.72
CA LEU A 266 -16.80 11.21 8.51
C LEU A 266 -17.40 9.83 8.84
N PRO A 267 -18.56 9.46 8.28
CA PRO A 267 -19.17 8.16 8.56
C PRO A 267 -18.28 7.02 8.07
N SER A 268 -18.02 6.02 8.91
CA SER A 268 -17.20 4.83 8.59
C SER A 268 -17.77 3.97 7.45
N THR A 269 -19.04 4.19 7.12
CA THR A 269 -19.77 3.58 5.99
C THR A 269 -19.41 4.20 4.63
N THR A 270 -18.74 5.34 4.60
CA THR A 270 -18.13 5.96 3.41
C THR A 270 -16.70 5.47 3.22
N MET A 271 -16.15 5.48 2.00
CA MET A 271 -14.76 5.02 1.80
C MET A 271 -13.74 5.90 2.55
N MET A 272 -13.93 7.22 2.56
CA MET A 272 -13.05 8.14 3.30
C MET A 272 -13.14 7.91 4.80
N GLY A 273 -14.35 7.82 5.35
CA GLY A 273 -14.54 7.55 6.78
C GLY A 273 -14.11 6.14 7.19
N GLY A 274 -14.28 5.13 6.31
CA GLY A 274 -13.82 3.77 6.54
C GLY A 274 -12.30 3.66 6.60
N LEU A 275 -11.58 4.38 5.72
CA LEU A 275 -10.13 4.53 5.81
C LEU A 275 -9.74 5.19 7.14
N ILE A 276 -10.28 6.36 7.46
CA ILE A 276 -10.00 7.07 8.73
C ILE A 276 -10.28 6.18 9.95
N HIS A 277 -11.40 5.45 9.92
CA HIS A 277 -11.75 4.52 10.98
C HIS A 277 -10.65 3.46 11.15
N TYR A 278 -10.24 2.79 10.06
CA TYR A 278 -9.13 1.85 10.09
C TYR A 278 -7.84 2.49 10.64
N LEU A 279 -7.48 3.69 10.18
CA LEU A 279 -6.28 4.41 10.63
C LEU A 279 -6.30 4.75 12.11
N THR A 280 -7.46 4.79 12.76
CA THR A 280 -7.61 5.32 14.13
C THR A 280 -8.08 4.28 15.14
N THR A 281 -8.60 3.13 14.70
CA THR A 281 -9.14 2.09 15.59
C THR A 281 -8.42 0.74 15.50
N THR A 282 -7.58 0.51 14.48
CA THR A 282 -6.77 -0.72 14.36
C THR A 282 -5.82 -0.87 15.56
N ASP A 283 -5.54 -2.10 16.00
CA ASP A 283 -4.54 -2.35 17.04
C ASP A 283 -3.19 -1.69 16.65
N PRO A 284 -2.68 -0.72 17.43
CA PRO A 284 -1.41 -0.05 17.14
C PRO A 284 -0.23 -1.01 16.94
N LYS A 285 -0.26 -2.20 17.53
CA LYS A 285 0.80 -3.21 17.40
C LYS A 285 0.75 -3.97 16.08
N GLN A 286 -0.38 -3.93 15.38
CA GLN A 286 -0.63 -4.62 14.12
C GLN A 286 -0.94 -3.65 12.98
N PHE A 287 -0.94 -2.34 13.26
CA PHE A 287 -1.25 -1.31 12.29
C PHE A 287 -0.27 -1.33 11.11
N GLN A 288 -0.83 -1.26 9.90
CA GLN A 288 -0.11 -1.25 8.64
C GLN A 288 -0.82 -0.30 7.67
N PRO A 289 -0.15 0.20 6.63
CA PRO A 289 -0.79 1.05 5.65
C PRO A 289 -1.95 0.35 4.92
N MET A 290 -2.93 1.13 4.46
CA MET A 290 -4.16 0.61 3.87
C MET A 290 -4.59 1.40 2.64
N ASN A 291 -4.98 0.67 1.59
CA ASN A 291 -5.64 1.24 0.41
C ASN A 291 -7.17 1.11 0.48
N ALA A 292 -7.87 1.83 -0.38
CA ALA A 292 -9.33 1.78 -0.46
C ALA A 292 -9.80 0.38 -0.90
N ASN A 293 -10.59 -0.27 -0.06
CA ASN A 293 -11.20 -1.55 -0.38
C ASN A 293 -12.55 -1.72 0.31
N PHE A 294 -13.46 -2.46 -0.32
CA PHE A 294 -14.82 -2.69 0.22
C PHE A 294 -14.85 -3.46 1.55
N GLY A 295 -13.73 -4.07 1.98
CA GLY A 295 -13.62 -4.73 3.28
C GLY A 295 -13.61 -3.76 4.45
N LEU A 296 -13.30 -2.48 4.21
CA LEU A 296 -13.37 -1.41 5.21
C LEU A 296 -14.80 -0.99 5.56
N LEU A 297 -15.77 -1.37 4.72
CA LEU A 297 -17.15 -0.93 4.86
C LEU A 297 -18.01 -2.01 5.52
N GLU A 298 -18.90 -1.59 6.42
CA GLU A 298 -19.84 -2.50 7.06
C GLU A 298 -20.68 -3.26 6.01
N PRO A 299 -20.81 -4.59 6.12
CA PRO A 299 -21.60 -5.37 5.18
C PRO A 299 -23.11 -5.07 5.32
N PRO A 300 -23.91 -5.35 4.29
CA PRO A 300 -25.37 -5.20 4.38
C PRO A 300 -25.95 -6.14 5.45
N LYS A 301 -26.88 -5.60 6.27
CA LYS A 301 -27.63 -6.39 7.26
C LYS A 301 -28.55 -7.43 6.61
N GLN A 302 -29.02 -7.14 5.40
CA GLN A 302 -29.85 -8.04 4.60
C GLN A 302 -28.99 -8.80 3.59
N ARG A 303 -29.45 -9.99 3.19
CA ARG A 303 -28.73 -10.82 2.23
C ARG A 303 -28.79 -10.20 0.83
N ILE A 304 -27.68 -9.59 0.41
CA ILE A 304 -27.50 -9.09 -0.96
C ILE A 304 -26.67 -10.09 -1.78
N PRO A 305 -27.09 -10.45 -3.01
CA PRO A 305 -26.31 -11.27 -3.92
C PRO A 305 -24.88 -10.75 -4.11
N LYS A 306 -23.89 -11.65 -4.11
CA LYS A 306 -22.47 -11.29 -4.21
C LYS A 306 -22.14 -10.34 -5.38
N PRO A 307 -22.72 -10.49 -6.60
CA PRO A 307 -22.46 -9.58 -7.72
C PRO A 307 -22.93 -8.13 -7.47
N GLN A 308 -24.01 -7.95 -6.72
CA GLN A 308 -24.62 -6.63 -6.47
C GLN A 308 -24.08 -5.94 -5.23
N ARG A 309 -23.34 -6.66 -4.37
CA ARG A 309 -22.90 -6.16 -3.06
C ARG A 309 -22.01 -4.94 -3.16
N LYS A 310 -21.07 -4.90 -4.11
CA LYS A 310 -20.16 -3.75 -4.29
C LYS A 310 -20.92 -2.49 -4.72
N ALA A 311 -21.84 -2.63 -5.68
CA ALA A 311 -22.69 -1.53 -6.13
C ALA A 311 -23.54 -0.98 -4.97
N TRP A 312 -24.18 -1.87 -4.20
CA TRP A 312 -24.95 -1.46 -3.03
C TRP A 312 -24.10 -0.73 -1.97
N LEU A 313 -22.89 -1.22 -1.68
CA LEU A 313 -21.97 -0.56 -0.74
C LEU A 313 -21.59 0.84 -1.23
N ALA A 314 -21.31 0.99 -2.52
CA ALA A 314 -20.99 2.28 -3.13
C ALA A 314 -22.19 3.25 -3.08
N GLU A 315 -23.39 2.79 -3.43
CA GLU A 315 -24.62 3.59 -3.36
C GLU A 315 -24.93 4.04 -1.93
N ARG A 316 -24.79 3.14 -0.94
CA ARG A 316 -24.92 3.49 0.47
C ARG A 316 -23.90 4.54 0.87
N ALA A 317 -22.63 4.33 0.54
CA ALA A 317 -21.55 5.25 0.88
C ALA A 317 -21.80 6.65 0.30
N MET A 318 -22.23 6.75 -0.96
CA MET A 318 -22.53 8.05 -1.59
C MET A 318 -23.72 8.74 -0.94
N ARG A 319 -24.80 8.00 -0.62
CA ARG A 319 -25.96 8.56 0.07
C ARG A 319 -25.62 9.07 1.46
N GLU A 320 -24.86 8.31 2.24
CA GLU A 320 -24.48 8.70 3.61
C GLU A 320 -23.45 9.84 3.62
N LEU A 321 -22.54 9.88 2.64
CA LEU A 321 -21.67 11.03 2.45
C LEU A 321 -22.47 12.30 2.13
N GLN A 322 -23.49 12.19 1.28
CA GLN A 322 -24.36 13.32 0.95
C GLN A 322 -25.14 13.81 2.18
N GLN A 323 -25.72 12.90 2.97
CA GLN A 323 -26.40 13.24 4.23
C GLN A 323 -25.46 13.92 5.23
N TRP A 324 -24.25 13.41 5.37
CA TRP A 324 -23.23 14.02 6.22
C TRP A 324 -22.89 15.45 5.75
N ARG A 325 -22.67 15.65 4.45
CA ARG A 325 -22.40 16.98 3.87
C ARG A 325 -23.54 17.97 4.13
N GLU A 326 -24.78 17.52 3.95
CA GLU A 326 -25.99 18.32 4.22
C GLU A 326 -26.10 18.70 5.70
N SER A 327 -25.88 17.74 6.61
CA SER A 327 -25.90 18.01 8.06
C SER A 327 -24.84 19.02 8.51
N CYS A 328 -23.70 19.03 7.82
CA CYS A 328 -22.61 19.96 8.06
C CYS A 328 -22.80 21.32 7.37
N LYS A 329 -23.85 21.48 6.55
CA LYS A 329 -24.09 22.66 5.70
C LYS A 329 -22.87 23.01 4.83
N LEU A 330 -22.13 22.01 4.37
CA LEU A 330 -20.99 22.21 3.47
C LEU A 330 -21.51 22.68 2.11
N THR A 331 -21.34 23.96 1.80
CA THR A 331 -21.74 24.52 0.50
C THR A 331 -20.86 23.95 -0.61
N THR A 332 -21.47 23.69 -1.78
CA THR A 332 -20.78 23.29 -3.02
C THR A 332 -20.04 24.46 -3.70
N SER A 333 -20.15 25.67 -3.12
CA SER A 333 -19.58 26.89 -3.65
C SER A 333 -18.11 27.01 -3.25
N LEU A 334 -17.22 26.70 -4.19
CA LEU A 334 -15.80 27.12 -4.16
C LEU A 334 -15.64 28.66 -4.19
N ASN A 335 -16.73 29.43 -4.36
CA ASN A 335 -16.70 30.88 -4.54
C ASN A 335 -16.68 31.70 -3.24
N THR A 336 -16.45 31.07 -2.08
CA THR A 336 -16.47 31.73 -0.77
C THR A 336 -15.23 31.46 0.09
N LEU A 337 -14.12 31.04 -0.52
CA LEU A 337 -12.77 31.00 0.05
C LEU A 337 -11.86 32.01 -0.68
#